data_AF-A0A7X8BND6-F1
#
_entry.id   AF-A0A7X8BND6-F1
#
_cell.length_a   1.000
_cell.length_b   1.000
_cell.length_c   1.000
_cell.angle_alpha   90.00
_cell.angle_beta   90.00
_cell.angle_gamma   90.00
#
_symmetry.space_group_name_H-M   'P 1'
#
loop_
_entity.id
_entity.type
_entity.pdbx_description
1 polymer ?
#
loop_
_entity_poly.entity_id
_entity_poly.type
_entity_poly.pdbx_seq_one_letter_code
_entity_poly.pdbx_strand_id
1 'polypeptide(L)' 'PGKVISYARNIHTLEELNENGFEVVAANEVIQGKYDLESSGRYVITIEGSELPRGGGGPRCMTMPLRRSL' A
#
# COMPACT_ATOMS: atom_id res chain seq x y z
N PRO A 1 10.81 3.42 6.72
CA PRO A 1 9.57 3.87 7.42
C PRO A 1 8.69 4.68 6.46
N GLY A 2 7.36 4.78 6.65
CA GLY A 2 6.48 5.59 5.78
C GLY A 2 6.08 4.96 4.44
N LYS A 3 6.32 3.67 4.26
CA LYS A 3 5.96 2.88 3.07
C LYS A 3 4.92 1.84 3.48
N VAL A 4 3.70 1.92 2.93
CA VAL A 4 2.53 1.14 3.38
C VAL A 4 1.92 0.37 2.20
N ILE A 5 1.22 -0.72 2.49
CA ILE A 5 0.41 -1.47 1.52
C ILE A 5 -1.02 -1.54 2.07
N SER A 6 -2.02 -1.22 1.23
CA SER A 6 -3.44 -1.24 1.57
C SER A 6 -4.26 -1.82 0.40
N TYR A 7 -5.56 -2.04 0.62
CA TYR A 7 -6.49 -2.35 -0.47
C TYR A 7 -7.07 -1.07 -1.06
N ALA A 8 -7.26 -1.06 -2.38
CA ALA A 8 -7.85 0.08 -3.10
C ALA A 8 -9.28 0.43 -2.62
N ARG A 9 -10.01 -0.54 -2.06
CA ARG A 9 -11.40 -0.34 -1.57
C ARG A 9 -11.53 0.52 -0.31
N ASN A 10 -10.44 0.75 0.42
CA ASN A 10 -10.47 1.51 1.68
C ASN A 10 -10.37 3.02 1.40
N ILE A 11 -11.31 3.55 0.63
CA ILE A 11 -11.25 4.90 0.03
C ILE A 11 -10.97 5.97 1.09
N HIS A 12 -11.76 6.01 2.16
CA HIS A 12 -11.60 7.02 3.22
C HIS A 12 -10.26 6.92 3.97
N THR A 13 -9.72 5.71 4.14
CA THR A 13 -8.39 5.56 4.74
C THR A 13 -7.29 6.05 3.80
N LEU A 14 -7.46 5.83 2.49
CA LEU A 14 -6.51 6.31 1.48
C LEU A 14 -6.56 7.84 1.34
N GLU A 15 -7.76 8.44 1.41
CA GLU A 15 -7.95 9.89 1.46
C GLU A 15 -7.22 10.50 2.66
N GLU A 16 -7.45 9.98 3.87
CA GLU A 16 -6.77 10.46 5.08
C GLU A 16 -5.25 10.30 4.99
N LEU A 17 -4.75 9.17 4.46
CA LEU A 17 -3.32 8.98 4.24
C LEU A 17 -2.75 10.01 3.27
N ASN A 18 -3.47 10.31 2.19
CA ASN A 18 -3.08 11.31 1.20
C ASN A 18 -2.98 12.71 1.83
N GLU A 19 -3.98 13.11 2.60
CA GLU A 19 -3.98 14.38 3.34
C GLU A 19 -2.80 14.49 4.33
N ASN A 20 -2.36 13.36 4.89
CA ASN A 20 -1.20 13.28 5.78
C ASN A 20 0.14 13.10 5.03
N GLY A 21 0.14 13.27 3.70
CA GLY A 21 1.34 13.31 2.85
C GLY A 21 1.86 11.93 2.45
N PHE A 22 0.99 10.93 2.33
CA PHE A 22 1.29 9.66 1.65
C PHE A 22 0.77 9.70 0.21
N GLU A 23 1.64 9.49 -0.75
CA GLU A 23 1.20 9.31 -2.13
C GLU A 23 0.47 7.97 -2.30
N VAL A 24 -0.72 8.00 -2.92
CA VAL A 24 -1.51 6.79 -3.20
C VAL A 24 -1.13 6.26 -4.58
N VAL A 25 -0.52 5.08 -4.63
CA VAL A 25 0.03 4.50 -5.85
C VAL A 25 -0.62 3.15 -6.13
N ALA A 26 -1.07 2.90 -7.35
CA ALA A 26 -1.60 1.59 -7.70
C ALA A 26 -0.47 0.58 -7.86
N ALA A 27 -0.63 -0.65 -7.36
CA ALA A 27 0.37 -1.71 -7.52
C ALA A 27 0.74 -1.94 -9.01
N ASN A 28 -0.22 -1.77 -9.92
CA ASN A 28 0.02 -1.89 -11.37
C ASN A 28 0.99 -0.83 -11.91
N GLU A 29 0.99 0.40 -11.37
CA GLU A 29 1.90 1.46 -11.80
C GLU A 29 3.35 1.14 -11.42
N VAL A 30 3.54 0.56 -10.24
CA VAL A 30 4.85 0.07 -9.77
C VAL A 30 5.34 -1.08 -10.66
N ILE A 31 4.47 -2.07 -10.95
CA ILE A 31 4.81 -3.21 -11.80
C ILE A 31 5.18 -2.78 -13.22
N GLN A 32 4.51 -1.74 -13.74
CA GLN A 32 4.79 -1.16 -15.05
C GLN A 32 6.02 -0.22 -15.06
N GLY A 33 6.68 0.01 -13.91
CA GLY A 33 7.83 0.90 -13.80
C GLY A 33 7.47 2.39 -13.96
N LYS A 34 6.19 2.75 -13.82
CA LYS A 34 5.73 4.15 -13.88
C LYS A 34 5.97 4.91 -12.58
N TYR A 35 6.15 4.17 -11.48
CA TYR A 35 6.43 4.72 -10.17
C TYR A 35 7.72 4.13 -9.61
N ASP A 36 8.68 4.98 -9.26
CA ASP A 36 9.93 4.57 -8.64
C ASP A 36 9.79 4.52 -7.11
N LEU A 37 10.08 3.37 -6.50
CA LEU A 37 9.96 3.16 -5.05
C LEU A 37 11.18 3.65 -4.27
N GLU A 38 12.31 3.88 -4.95
CA GLU A 38 13.59 4.23 -4.32
C GLU A 38 13.73 5.74 -4.09
N SER A 39 13.31 6.56 -5.06
CA SER A 39 13.33 8.03 -4.95
C SER A 39 12.13 8.62 -4.21
N SER A 40 11.07 7.84 -4.02
CA SER A 40 9.79 8.31 -3.50
C SER A 40 9.73 8.40 -1.97
N GLY A 41 9.02 9.42 -1.49
CA GLY A 41 8.84 9.73 -0.07
C GLY A 41 7.89 8.76 0.65
N ARG A 42 6.89 9.29 1.38
CA ARG A 42 5.87 8.46 2.03
C ARG A 42 4.82 8.07 0.99
N TYR A 43 4.48 6.79 0.93
CA TYR A 43 3.49 6.30 -0.03
C TYR A 43 2.72 5.09 0.51
N VAL A 44 1.54 4.87 -0.06
CA VAL A 44 0.72 3.68 0.12
C VAL A 44 0.49 3.01 -1.24
N ILE A 45 0.94 1.77 -1.36
CA ILE A 45 0.66 0.93 -2.53
C ILE A 45 -0.71 0.30 -2.33
N THR A 46 -1.61 0.46 -3.31
CA THR A 46 -2.93 -0.14 -3.28
C THR A 46 -2.98 -1.41 -4.11
N ILE A 47 -3.48 -2.48 -3.51
CA ILE A 47 -3.76 -3.75 -4.18
C ILE A 47 -5.21 -3.73 -4.63
N GLU A 48 -5.42 -3.96 -5.93
CA GLU A 48 -6.75 -4.24 -6.48
C GLU A 48 -7.12 -5.70 -6.26
N GLY A 49 -8.37 -5.96 -5.89
CA GLY A 49 -8.88 -7.31 -5.69
C GLY A 49 -9.98 -7.36 -4.64
N SER A 50 -11.19 -7.67 -5.09
CA SER A 50 -12.35 -7.88 -4.22
C SER A 50 -12.23 -9.16 -3.38
N GLU A 51 -11.45 -10.15 -3.84
CA GLU A 51 -11.46 -11.50 -3.29
C GLU A 51 -10.62 -11.64 -2.01
N LEU A 52 -9.41 -11.09 -1.95
CA LEU A 52 -8.53 -11.21 -0.77
C LEU A 52 -9.18 -10.64 0.53
N PRO A 53 -9.83 -9.47 0.51
CA PRO A 53 -10.54 -8.95 1.68
C PRO A 53 -11.68 -9.86 2.17
N ARG A 54 -12.21 -10.78 1.35
CA ARG A 54 -13.29 -11.70 1.78
C ARG A 54 -12.83 -12.71 2.83
N GLY A 55 -11.53 -12.93 2.95
CA GLY A 55 -10.93 -13.69 4.06
C GLY A 55 -10.94 -12.94 5.40
N GLY A 56 -11.46 -11.71 5.45
CA GLY A 56 -11.57 -10.92 6.69
C GLY A 56 -10.25 -10.27 7.15
N GLY A 57 -9.24 -10.20 6.29
CA GLY A 57 -7.90 -9.73 6.64
C GLY A 57 -7.33 -8.67 5.69
N GLY A 58 -6.58 -7.72 6.25
CA GLY A 58 -5.78 -6.75 5.50
C GLY A 58 -4.43 -7.31 5.00
N PRO A 59 -3.67 -6.55 4.19
CA PRO A 59 -2.34 -6.96 3.74
C PRO A 59 -1.39 -7.35 4.89
N ARG A 60 -1.51 -6.68 6.05
CA ARG A 60 -0.72 -7.05 7.24
C ARG A 60 -1.02 -8.45 7.75
N CYS A 61 -2.27 -8.91 7.66
CA CYS A 61 -2.69 -10.25 8.08
C CYS A 61 -2.06 -11.35 7.20
N MET A 62 -1.69 -11.03 5.95
CA MET A 62 -1.07 -11.94 4.99
C MET A 62 0.46 -11.93 5.05
N THR A 63 1.07 -11.30 6.06
CA THR A 63 2.53 -11.14 6.14
C THR A 63 3.09 -11.59 7.49
N MET A 64 4.29 -12.18 7.46
CA MET A 64 5.07 -12.53 8.65
C MET A 64 6.49 -11.97 8.50
N PRO A 65 6.74 -10.74 8.97
CA PRO A 65 8.07 -10.13 8.84
C PRO A 65 9.11 -10.91 9.66
N LEU A 66 10.14 -11.44 8.99
CA LEU A 66 11.23 -12.19 9.64
C LEU A 66 12.38 -11.28 10.10
N ARG A 67 12.62 -10.18 9.38
CA ARG A 67 13.66 -9.20 9.68
C ARG A 67 13.21 -7.82 9.22
N ARG A 68 13.56 -6.78 9.98
CA ARG A 68 13.42 -5.37 9.59
C ARG A 68 14.74 -4.67 9.90
N SER A 69 15.18 -3.77 9.03
CA SER A 69 16.25 -2.82 9.37
C SER A 69 15.73 -1.82 10.39
N LEU A 70 16.59 -1.40 11.31
CA LEU A 70 16.32 -0.29 12.23
C LEU A 70 16.28 1.04 11.45
#